data_AF-A0A091UU61-F1
#
_entry.id   AF-A0A091UU61-F1
#
_cell.length_a   1.000
_cell.length_b   1.000
_cell.length_c   1.000
_cell.angle_alpha   90.00
_cell.angle_beta   90.00
_cell.angle_gamma   90.00
#
_symmetry.space_group_name_H-M   'P 1'
#
loop_
_entity.id
_entity.type
_entity.pdbx_description
1 polymer ?
#
loop_
_entity_poly.entity_id
_entity_poly.type
_entity_poly.pdbx_seq_one_letter_code
_entity_poly.pdbx_strand_id
1 'polypeptide(L)'
;AGMNGTAIENFVCVIFNVSFMNCTWHVGRTASRDTQYFLYWKTSREEDFTGCQNYIKDNSGRHTGCRFQNVTIKNKKAYFLVNGSRSGQNIQSISNYIIVEKLTPPLNVTVNCSEASHSCEIRWQPPRTSHVKRQACFKYEIVIENK
;
A
#
# COMPACT_ATOMS: atom_id res chain seq x y z
N ALA A 1 2.68 -5.21 30.50
CA ALA A 1 2.77 -6.67 30.30
C ALA A 1 1.69 -7.09 29.30
N GLY A 2 2.04 -7.88 28.28
CA GLY A 2 1.08 -8.39 27.30
C GLY A 2 1.62 -8.50 25.87
N MET A 3 2.83 -9.04 25.69
CA MET A 3 3.26 -9.50 24.36
C MET A 3 2.61 -10.85 24.08
N ASN A 4 1.36 -10.83 23.63
CA ASN A 4 0.73 -11.99 23.04
C ASN A 4 1.47 -12.28 21.72
N GLY A 5 2.34 -13.29 21.69
CA GLY A 5 3.09 -13.69 20.48
C GLY A 5 2.23 -14.24 19.33
N THR A 6 0.91 -14.07 19.41
CA THR A 6 -0.07 -14.24 18.34
C THR A 6 -0.17 -13.03 17.41
N ALA A 7 0.34 -11.86 17.84
CA ALA A 7 0.41 -10.64 17.04
C ALA A 7 1.21 -10.85 15.74
N ILE A 8 0.81 -10.14 14.68
CA ILE A 8 1.47 -10.25 13.38
C ILE A 8 2.78 -9.45 13.39
N GLU A 9 3.78 -9.93 12.66
CA GLU A 9 5.09 -9.28 12.51
C GLU A 9 5.23 -8.67 11.11
N ASN A 10 6.12 -7.68 10.94
CA ASN A 10 6.43 -7.06 9.65
C ASN A 10 5.21 -6.62 8.82
N PHE A 11 4.24 -5.99 9.48
CA PHE A 11 3.04 -5.48 8.80
C PHE A 11 3.37 -4.28 7.90
N VAL A 12 3.19 -4.45 6.60
CA VAL A 12 3.46 -3.43 5.58
C VAL A 12 2.24 -3.27 4.67
N CYS A 13 1.81 -2.04 4.44
CA CYS A 13 0.79 -1.70 3.45
C CYS A 13 1.33 -0.72 2.40
N VAL A 14 1.07 -1.02 1.13
CA VAL A 14 1.50 -0.21 -0.02
C VAL A 14 0.31 0.03 -0.94
N ILE A 15 0.07 1.31 -1.28
CA ILE A 15 -0.85 1.70 -2.35
C ILE A 15 -0.13 1.57 -3.68
N PHE A 16 -0.83 1.09 -4.69
CA PHE A 16 -0.35 1.06 -6.06
C PHE A 16 -1.52 1.29 -7.01
N ASN A 17 -1.22 1.67 -8.25
CA ASN A 17 -2.21 1.91 -9.29
C ASN A 17 -3.36 2.82 -8.83
N VAL A 18 -3.04 3.88 -8.07
CA VAL A 18 -3.93 4.93 -7.57
C VAL A 18 -4.94 4.48 -6.49
N SER A 19 -5.56 3.33 -6.60
CA SER A 19 -6.68 2.93 -5.73
C SER A 19 -6.64 1.48 -5.25
N PHE A 20 -5.51 0.79 -5.42
CA PHE A 20 -5.30 -0.55 -4.86
C PHE A 20 -4.36 -0.47 -3.68
N MET A 21 -4.58 -1.30 -2.66
CA MET A 21 -3.68 -1.41 -1.51
C MET A 21 -3.39 -2.88 -1.20
N ASN A 22 -2.11 -3.22 -1.15
CA ASN A 22 -1.65 -4.52 -0.67
C ASN A 22 -1.09 -4.35 0.73
N CYS A 23 -1.63 -5.12 1.66
CA CYS A 23 -1.08 -5.27 3.01
C CYS A 23 -0.53 -6.69 3.17
N THR A 24 0.65 -6.83 3.76
CA THR A 24 1.28 -8.13 4.03
C THR A 24 1.85 -8.17 5.42
N TRP A 25 1.92 -9.36 6.01
CA TRP A 25 2.49 -9.58 7.32
C TRP A 25 3.06 -10.99 7.45
N HIS A 26 3.87 -11.17 8.49
CA HIS A 26 4.30 -12.47 8.96
C HIS A 26 3.41 -12.94 10.09
N VAL A 27 3.24 -14.26 10.14
CA VAL A 27 2.56 -14.94 11.23
C VAL A 27 3.36 -14.76 12.52
N GLY A 28 2.67 -14.48 13.62
CA GLY A 28 3.31 -14.35 14.94
C GLY A 28 4.01 -15.64 15.34
N ARG A 29 5.21 -15.55 15.93
CA ARG A 29 6.06 -16.70 16.25
C ARG A 29 5.41 -17.73 17.16
N THR A 30 4.49 -17.31 18.03
CA THR A 30 3.77 -18.21 18.95
C THR A 30 2.32 -18.44 18.54
N ALA A 31 1.93 -18.06 17.32
CA ALA A 31 0.60 -18.32 16.80
C ALA A 31 0.42 -19.83 16.56
N SER A 32 -0.71 -20.39 17.02
CA SER A 32 -1.03 -21.79 16.78
C SER A 32 -1.26 -22.05 15.28
N ARG A 33 -1.15 -23.31 14.85
CA ARG A 33 -1.42 -23.67 13.45
C ARG A 33 -2.83 -23.30 12.98
N ASP A 34 -3.80 -23.31 13.89
CA ASP A 34 -5.21 -23.01 13.59
C ASP A 34 -5.55 -21.52 13.68
N THR A 35 -4.58 -20.66 14.00
CA THR A 35 -4.79 -19.21 14.04
C THR A 35 -5.03 -18.69 12.62
N GLN A 36 -6.20 -18.09 12.39
CA GLN A 36 -6.52 -17.40 11.14
C GLN A 36 -6.66 -15.89 11.40
N TYR A 37 -6.15 -15.07 10.48
CA TYR A 37 -6.10 -13.62 10.63
C TYR A 37 -7.14 -12.92 9.77
N PHE A 38 -7.72 -11.84 10.28
CA PHE A 38 -8.63 -10.99 9.52
C PHE A 38 -8.20 -9.54 9.63
N LEU A 39 -8.11 -8.85 8.49
CA LEU A 39 -7.65 -7.47 8.42
C LEU A 39 -8.82 -6.55 8.13
N TYR A 40 -8.88 -5.46 8.87
CA TYR A 40 -9.81 -4.37 8.69
C TYR A 40 -9.04 -3.04 8.69
N TRP A 41 -9.54 -2.04 7.96
CA TRP A 41 -8.91 -0.72 7.92
C TRP A 41 -9.92 0.41 7.79
N LYS A 42 -9.50 1.63 8.15
CA LYS A 42 -10.24 2.88 7.91
C LYS A 42 -9.32 4.09 7.82
N THR A 43 -9.78 5.17 7.19
CA THR A 43 -8.95 6.38 6.98
C THR A 43 -9.25 7.50 7.97
N SER A 44 -10.42 7.50 8.60
CA SER A 44 -10.80 8.46 9.63
C SER A 44 -11.36 7.77 10.88
N ARG A 45 -11.55 8.52 11.97
CA ARG A 45 -12.17 7.98 13.19
C ARG A 45 -13.68 7.77 13.02
N GLU A 46 -14.30 8.61 12.21
CA GLU A 46 -15.75 8.65 11.94
C GLU A 46 -16.20 7.60 10.93
N GLU A 47 -15.27 7.06 10.13
CA GLU A 47 -15.54 5.99 9.17
C GLU A 47 -15.63 4.62 9.86
N ASP A 48 -16.46 3.74 9.29
CA ASP A 48 -16.51 2.33 9.64
C ASP A 48 -15.30 1.56 9.11
N PHE A 49 -14.98 0.46 9.78
CA PHE A 49 -13.93 -0.44 9.33
C PHE A 49 -14.33 -1.19 8.06
N THR A 50 -13.52 -1.08 7.03
CA THR A 50 -13.63 -1.89 5.81
C THR A 50 -12.86 -3.19 6.00
N GLY A 51 -13.55 -4.32 5.87
CA GLY A 51 -12.92 -5.65 5.90
C GLY A 51 -12.15 -5.97 4.62
N CYS A 52 -11.16 -6.84 4.73
CA CYS A 52 -10.41 -7.32 3.58
C CYS A 52 -11.31 -7.99 2.53
N GLN A 53 -11.13 -7.60 1.26
CA GLN A 53 -11.89 -8.12 0.13
C GLN A 53 -11.26 -9.37 -0.48
N ASN A 54 -9.91 -9.43 -0.53
CA ASN A 54 -9.20 -10.54 -1.13
C ASN A 54 -7.93 -10.87 -0.34
N TYR A 55 -7.95 -11.99 0.38
CA TYR A 55 -6.83 -12.42 1.21
C TYR A 55 -5.72 -13.08 0.40
N ILE A 56 -4.48 -12.73 0.73
CA ILE A 56 -3.28 -13.47 0.33
C ILE A 56 -3.07 -14.57 1.36
N LYS A 57 -2.86 -15.80 0.88
CA LYS A 57 -2.75 -16.98 1.73
C LYS A 57 -1.38 -17.62 1.60
N ASP A 58 -0.88 -18.18 2.70
CA ASP A 58 0.28 -19.07 2.67
C ASP A 58 -0.10 -20.48 2.22
N ASN A 59 0.89 -21.37 2.15
CA ASN A 59 0.71 -22.77 1.75
C ASN A 59 -0.22 -23.57 2.67
N SER A 60 -0.47 -23.10 3.90
CA SER A 60 -1.40 -23.70 4.86
C SER A 60 -2.80 -23.09 4.79
N GLY A 61 -3.03 -22.13 3.88
CA GLY A 61 -4.31 -21.42 3.74
C GLY A 61 -4.50 -20.29 4.76
N ARG A 62 -3.47 -19.93 5.54
CA ARG A 62 -3.54 -18.84 6.51
C ARG A 62 -3.39 -17.50 5.82
N HIS A 63 -4.17 -16.52 6.24
CA HIS A 63 -4.11 -15.17 5.73
C HIS A 63 -2.81 -14.50 6.19
N THR A 64 -1.97 -14.17 5.23
CA THR A 64 -0.67 -13.47 5.39
C THR A 64 -0.65 -12.12 4.67
N GLY A 65 -1.76 -11.76 4.04
CA GLY A 65 -1.93 -10.47 3.43
C GLY A 65 -3.37 -10.21 2.99
N CYS A 66 -3.60 -9.00 2.50
CA CYS A 66 -4.86 -8.56 1.96
C CYS A 66 -4.63 -7.66 0.74
N ARG A 67 -5.53 -7.76 -0.24
CA ARG A 67 -5.67 -6.82 -1.35
C ARG A 67 -7.00 -6.09 -1.20
N PHE A 68 -6.94 -4.78 -1.08
CA PHE A 68 -8.09 -3.88 -1.13
C PHE A 68 -8.18 -3.21 -2.50
N GLN A 69 -9.40 -3.00 -2.97
CA GLN A 69 -9.73 -2.31 -4.20
C GLN A 69 -10.50 -1.03 -3.87
N ASN A 70 -10.38 -0.02 -4.75
CA ASN A 70 -11.08 1.26 -4.63
C ASN A 70 -10.80 2.01 -3.31
N VAL A 71 -9.55 1.93 -2.81
CA VAL A 71 -9.14 2.66 -1.62
C VAL A 71 -9.09 4.16 -1.91
N THR A 72 -9.72 4.95 -1.05
CA THR A 72 -9.67 6.41 -1.13
C THR A 72 -8.92 6.95 0.07
N ILE A 73 -7.76 7.54 -0.16
CA ILE A 73 -6.89 8.01 0.93
C ILE A 73 -7.02 9.53 1.01
N LYS A 74 -7.88 10.00 1.92
CA LYS A 74 -8.02 11.44 2.20
C LYS A 74 -6.82 11.98 2.98
N ASN A 75 -6.28 11.17 3.90
CA ASN A 75 -5.18 11.51 4.79
C ASN A 75 -4.08 10.45 4.69
N LYS A 76 -2.81 10.83 4.90
CA LYS A 76 -1.66 9.90 4.89
C LYS A 76 -1.69 8.84 6.01
N LYS A 77 -2.62 8.96 6.96
CA LYS A 77 -2.72 8.09 8.14
C LYS A 77 -3.94 7.20 8.02
N ALA A 78 -3.76 5.92 8.34
CA ALA A 78 -4.84 4.95 8.45
C ALA A 78 -4.80 4.21 9.79
N TYR A 79 -5.92 3.59 10.12
CA TYR A 79 -6.09 2.72 11.27
C TYR A 79 -6.35 1.32 10.77
N PHE A 80 -5.58 0.35 11.26
CA PHE A 80 -5.74 -1.06 10.93
C PHE A 80 -6.08 -1.86 12.18
N LEU A 81 -6.92 -2.86 12.00
CA LEU A 81 -7.30 -3.80 13.04
C LEU A 81 -7.09 -5.23 12.51
N VAL A 82 -6.44 -6.06 13.32
CA VAL A 82 -6.15 -7.45 13.01
C VAL A 82 -6.79 -8.35 14.06
N ASN A 83 -7.69 -9.23 13.61
CA ASN A 83 -8.42 -10.16 14.46
C ASN A 83 -7.94 -11.60 14.25
N GLY A 84 -8.06 -12.42 15.30
CA GLY A 84 -7.79 -13.85 15.27
C GLY A 84 -9.05 -14.70 15.35
N SER A 85 -9.12 -15.77 14.56
CA SER A 85 -10.30 -16.66 14.48
C SER A 85 -10.71 -17.31 15.80
N ARG A 86 -9.78 -17.63 16.71
CA ARG A 86 -10.10 -18.51 17.85
C ARG A 86 -10.97 -17.87 18.94
N SER A 87 -11.20 -16.56 18.90
CA SER A 87 -12.04 -15.85 19.88
C SER A 87 -12.75 -14.60 19.34
N GLY A 88 -12.55 -14.25 18.06
CA GLY A 88 -12.96 -12.93 17.56
C GLY A 88 -12.27 -11.77 18.28
N GLN A 89 -11.28 -12.05 19.13
CA GLN A 89 -10.56 -11.02 19.87
C GLN A 89 -9.66 -10.25 18.91
N ASN A 90 -9.61 -8.95 19.16
CA ASN A 90 -8.65 -8.05 18.56
C ASN A 90 -7.25 -8.51 19.02
N ILE A 91 -6.46 -9.05 18.08
CA ILE A 91 -5.08 -9.46 18.35
C ILE A 91 -4.18 -8.23 18.38
N GLN A 92 -4.42 -7.30 17.46
CA GLN A 92 -3.55 -6.13 17.28
C GLN A 92 -4.31 -4.98 16.64
N SER A 93 -4.08 -3.77 17.17
CA SER A 93 -4.56 -2.52 16.59
C SER A 93 -3.36 -1.65 16.24
N ILE A 94 -3.32 -1.16 15.00
CA ILE A 94 -2.23 -0.34 14.47
C ILE A 94 -2.83 1.01 14.11
N SER A 95 -2.46 2.04 14.88
CA SER A 95 -2.96 3.41 14.70
C SER A 95 -1.88 4.32 14.12
N ASN A 96 -2.31 5.42 13.48
CA ASN A 96 -1.42 6.41 12.86
C ASN A 96 -0.45 5.81 11.83
N TYR A 97 -0.84 4.72 11.16
CA TYR A 97 -0.01 4.06 10.18
C TYR A 97 0.15 4.94 8.93
N ILE A 98 1.39 5.23 8.54
CA ILE A 98 1.67 6.01 7.34
C ILE A 98 1.69 5.04 6.16
N ILE A 99 0.73 5.20 5.25
CA ILE A 99 0.66 4.36 4.06
C ILE A 99 1.62 4.91 2.99
N VAL A 100 2.45 4.03 2.45
CA VAL A 100 3.36 4.35 1.36
C VAL A 100 2.66 4.12 0.03
N GLU A 101 2.80 5.06 -0.90
CA GLU A 101 2.31 4.91 -2.26
C GLU A 101 3.48 4.60 -3.21
N LYS A 102 3.35 3.50 -3.94
CA LYS A 102 4.20 3.18 -5.08
C LYS A 102 3.67 3.91 -6.30
N LEU A 103 4.38 4.96 -6.70
CA LEU A 103 4.06 5.76 -7.88
C LEU A 103 4.27 4.95 -9.16
N THR A 104 3.43 5.23 -10.17
CA THR A 104 3.63 4.76 -11.54
C THR A 104 4.71 5.61 -12.23
N PRO A 105 5.30 5.12 -13.34
CA PRO A 105 6.15 5.96 -14.18
C PRO A 105 5.41 7.21 -14.70
N PRO A 106 6.15 8.25 -15.14
CA PRO A 106 5.55 9.40 -15.81
C PRO A 106 4.71 8.99 -17.01
N LEU A 107 3.65 9.76 -17.28
CA LEU A 107 2.72 9.50 -18.37
C LEU A 107 3.11 10.30 -19.61
N ASN A 108 2.75 9.80 -20.79
CA ASN A 108 2.88 10.52 -22.06
C ASN A 108 4.28 11.13 -22.26
N VAL A 109 5.31 10.29 -22.11
CA VAL A 109 6.69 10.69 -22.39
C VAL A 109 6.82 10.89 -23.90
N THR A 110 7.11 12.12 -24.31
CA THR A 110 7.32 12.48 -25.72
C THR A 110 8.69 13.11 -25.89
N VAL A 111 9.28 12.89 -27.06
CA VAL A 111 10.56 13.46 -27.46
C VAL A 111 10.34 14.12 -28.81
N ASN A 112 10.69 15.39 -28.91
CA ASN A 112 10.66 16.14 -30.16
C ASN A 112 12.05 16.71 -30.44
N CYS A 113 12.70 16.20 -31.48
CA CYS A 113 14.03 16.66 -31.88
C CYS A 113 13.91 17.46 -33.18
N SER A 114 14.64 18.57 -33.23
CA SER A 114 14.70 19.44 -34.40
C SER A 114 16.14 19.53 -34.88
N GLU A 115 16.37 19.06 -36.11
CA GLU A 115 17.67 19.15 -36.78
C GLU A 115 18.10 20.60 -36.96
N ALA A 116 17.17 21.49 -37.28
CA ALA A 116 17.45 22.91 -37.50
C ALA A 116 17.99 23.62 -36.24
N SER A 117 17.63 23.13 -35.04
CA SER A 117 18.08 23.70 -33.77
C SER A 117 19.05 22.79 -33.02
N HIS A 118 19.40 21.63 -33.58
CA HIS A 118 20.20 20.58 -32.95
C HIS A 118 19.81 20.33 -31.48
N SER A 119 18.50 20.33 -31.20
CA SER A 119 17.98 20.23 -29.83
C SER A 119 16.80 19.27 -29.76
N CYS A 120 16.65 18.63 -28.60
CA CYS A 120 15.53 17.75 -28.29
C CYS A 120 14.77 18.27 -27.08
N GLU A 121 13.46 18.39 -27.20
CA GLU A 121 12.54 18.68 -26.11
C GLU A 121 11.94 17.36 -25.61
N ILE A 122 12.13 17.05 -24.32
CA ILE A 122 11.54 15.88 -23.66
C ILE A 122 10.43 16.38 -22.74
N ARG A 123 9.21 15.87 -22.93
CA ARG A 123 8.04 16.25 -22.13
C ARG A 123 7.39 15.01 -21.55
N TRP A 124 6.81 15.17 -20.36
CA TRP A 124 5.99 14.14 -19.72
C TRP A 124 4.95 14.77 -18.83
N GLN A 125 3.95 13.98 -18.47
CA GLN A 125 2.96 14.29 -17.46
C GLN A 125 3.30 13.57 -16.15
N PRO A 126 3.01 14.17 -14.98
CA PRO A 126 3.19 13.49 -13.70
C PRO A 126 2.38 12.18 -13.63
N PRO A 127 2.84 11.21 -12.83
CA PRO A 127 2.07 9.99 -12.61
C PRO A 127 0.75 10.29 -11.92
N ARG A 128 -0.24 9.42 -12.14
CA ARG A 128 -1.48 9.47 -11.34
C ARG A 128 -1.18 9.05 -9.91
N THR A 129 -1.72 9.79 -8.95
CA THR A 129 -1.53 9.51 -7.52
C THR A 129 -2.85 9.41 -6.78
N SER A 130 -2.85 8.62 -5.72
CA SER A 130 -3.99 8.45 -4.81
C SER A 130 -4.31 9.71 -4.01
N HIS A 131 -3.29 10.47 -3.57
CA HIS A 131 -3.47 11.60 -2.65
C HIS A 131 -2.49 12.77 -2.85
N VAL A 132 -1.37 12.59 -3.58
CA VAL A 132 -0.33 13.62 -3.74
C VAL A 132 -0.71 14.60 -4.84
N LYS A 133 -1.26 15.76 -4.46
CA LYS A 133 -1.68 16.79 -5.43
C LYS A 133 -0.59 17.79 -5.81
N ARG A 134 0.50 17.88 -5.03
CA ARG A 134 1.54 18.91 -5.23
C ARG A 134 2.61 18.43 -6.20
N GLN A 135 2.70 19.07 -7.37
CA GLN A 135 3.70 18.76 -8.39
C GLN A 135 5.15 18.94 -7.90
N ALA A 136 5.40 19.88 -6.99
CA ALA A 136 6.73 20.13 -6.43
C ALA A 136 7.28 18.95 -5.59
N CYS A 137 6.46 17.95 -5.25
CA CYS A 137 6.91 16.76 -4.52
C CYS A 137 7.59 15.70 -5.41
N PHE A 138 7.48 15.81 -6.73
CA PHE A 138 8.05 14.83 -7.64
C PHE A 138 9.47 15.25 -8.04
N LYS A 139 10.39 14.29 -7.94
CA LYS A 139 11.72 14.36 -8.53
C LYS A 139 11.84 13.28 -9.59
N TYR A 140 12.37 13.63 -10.75
CA TYR A 140 12.49 12.74 -11.89
C TYR A 140 13.95 12.43 -12.18
N GLU A 141 14.19 11.23 -12.68
CA GLU A 141 15.46 10.78 -13.23
C GLU A 141 15.24 10.50 -14.71
N ILE A 142 16.15 10.97 -15.55
CA ILE A 142 16.13 10.76 -17.00
C ILE A 142 17.43 10.05 -17.35
N VAL A 143 17.31 8.88 -17.96
CA VAL A 143 18.43 8.10 -18.44
C VAL A 143 18.42 8.16 -19.96
N ILE A 144 19.48 8.70 -20.55
CA ILE A 144 19.67 8.78 -22.01
C ILE A 144 20.85 7.88 -22.35
N GLU A 145 20.61 6.89 -23.19
CA GLU A 145 21.63 5.93 -23.63
C GLU A 145 21.98 6.19 -25.10
N ASN A 146 23.27 6.34 -25.39
CA ASN A 146 23.75 6.27 -26.77
C ASN A 146 23.82 4.80 -27.18
N LYS A 147 23.31 4.49 -28.37
CA LYS A 147 23.50 3.19 -29.00
C LYS A 147 24.82 3.13 -29.76
#